data_AF-M1PSH4-F1
#
_entry.id   AF-M1PSH4-F1
#
_cell.length_a   1.000
_cell.length_b   1.000
_cell.length_c   1.000
_cell.angle_alpha   90.00
_cell.angle_beta   90.00
_cell.angle_gamma   90.00
#
_symmetry.space_group_name_H-M   'P 1'
#
loop_
_entity.id
_entity.type
_entity.pdbx_description
1 polymer ?
#
loop_
_entity_poly.entity_id
_entity_poly.type
_entity_poly.pdbx_seq_one_letter_code
_entity_poly.pdbx_strand_id
1 'polypeptide(L)'
;MESSAVLGGLQPNFPLCPSRNPSSTPLLRPFSTSHSSPSLSVKLQKQLPLASYQAASPSPFRRYSTLSNTFVNETSELADIEWDSLGFAFLATDYMYVMKCAQGENFSKGELQRFGNIELSPSAGVLNYGQGLFEGMKAYRKQDGNILLFRPEENALRMRLGAERMCMPSPSVEQFVEAVKAT
;
A
#
# COMPACT_ATOMS: atom_id res chain seq x y z
N MET A 1 -46.44 26.62 -3.39
CA MET A 1 -46.65 28.06 -3.13
C MET A 1 -46.94 28.12 -1.64
N GLU A 2 -46.07 28.56 -0.74
CA GLU A 2 -45.15 29.71 -0.76
C GLU A 2 -43.80 29.38 -0.08
N SER A 3 -42.84 30.24 -0.37
CA SER A 3 -41.46 30.30 0.13
C SER A 3 -41.34 30.49 1.64
N SER A 4 -40.27 29.93 2.22
CA SER A 4 -39.44 30.64 3.19
C SER A 4 -38.05 30.00 3.25
N ALA A 5 -37.07 30.72 2.68
CA ALA A 5 -35.66 30.43 2.80
C ALA A 5 -35.15 31.01 4.13
N VAL A 6 -34.50 30.18 4.95
CA VAL A 6 -33.73 30.63 6.11
C VAL A 6 -32.25 30.50 5.75
N LEU A 7 -31.63 31.67 5.57
CA LEU A 7 -30.21 31.88 5.40
C LEU A 7 -29.54 31.75 6.78
N GLY A 8 -28.61 30.82 6.95
CA GLY A 8 -27.96 30.58 8.25
C GLY A 8 -26.52 30.09 8.12
N GLY A 9 -25.59 31.04 8.08
CA GLY A 9 -24.27 30.99 8.72
C GLY A 9 -23.35 29.80 8.42
N LEU A 10 -22.48 29.97 7.43
CA LEU A 10 -21.20 29.27 7.33
C LEU A 10 -20.30 29.67 8.52
N GLN A 11 -19.87 28.69 9.31
CA GLN A 11 -18.76 28.80 10.26
C GLN A 11 -17.75 27.69 9.97
N PRO A 12 -16.51 28.01 9.58
CA PRO A 12 -15.39 27.08 9.70
C PRO A 12 -14.52 27.48 10.91
N ASN A 13 -14.73 26.82 12.05
CA ASN A 13 -13.79 26.87 13.18
C ASN A 13 -12.74 25.76 13.02
N PHE A 14 -11.59 26.11 12.44
CA PHE A 14 -10.35 25.33 12.56
C PHE A 14 -9.57 25.85 13.77
N PRO A 15 -9.25 25.04 14.78
CA PRO A 15 -8.29 25.45 15.80
C PRO A 15 -6.87 25.33 15.23
N LEU A 16 -6.30 26.48 14.85
CA LEU A 16 -4.87 26.64 14.58
C LEU A 16 -4.07 26.42 15.88
N CYS A 17 -3.01 25.62 15.79
CA CYS A 17 -2.04 25.40 16.87
C CYS A 17 -1.41 26.73 17.34
N PRO A 18 -1.14 26.91 18.65
CA PRO A 18 -0.52 28.13 19.14
C PRO A 18 0.97 28.23 18.75
N SER A 19 1.30 29.45 18.32
CA SER A 19 2.60 29.96 17.88
C SER A 19 3.69 29.87 18.96
N ARG A 20 4.91 29.46 18.55
CA ARG A 20 6.12 29.37 19.37
C ARG A 20 6.89 30.70 19.27
N ASN A 21 7.27 31.29 20.41
CA ASN A 21 8.03 32.54 20.52
C ASN A 21 9.34 32.55 19.71
N PRO A 22 9.77 33.72 19.18
CA PRO A 22 11.00 33.86 18.39
C PRO A 22 12.17 34.29 19.27
N SER A 23 13.27 33.53 19.25
CA SER A 23 14.57 34.04 19.73
C SER A 23 15.72 33.47 18.91
N SER A 24 16.58 34.38 18.47
CA SER A 24 17.91 34.21 17.85
C SER A 24 17.98 33.69 16.40
N THR A 25 17.97 34.64 15.46
CA THR A 25 18.53 34.51 14.10
C THR A 25 20.03 34.87 14.10
N PRO A 26 20.87 34.18 13.30
CA PRO A 26 22.09 34.78 12.76
C PRO A 26 21.86 35.25 11.32
N LEU A 27 22.36 36.45 11.04
CA LEU A 27 22.29 37.16 9.76
C LEU A 27 23.01 36.38 8.64
N LEU A 28 22.29 36.05 7.56
CA LEU A 28 22.87 35.57 6.30
C LEU A 28 23.09 36.74 5.34
N ARG A 29 24.29 36.80 4.74
CA ARG A 29 24.73 37.83 3.78
C ARG A 29 23.93 37.75 2.47
N PRO A 30 23.66 38.87 1.78
CA PRO A 30 22.96 38.86 0.51
C PRO A 30 23.91 38.43 -0.63
N PHE A 31 23.57 37.37 -1.33
CA PHE A 31 24.15 37.04 -2.63
C PHE A 31 23.37 37.76 -3.72
N SER A 32 24.05 38.66 -4.41
CA SER A 32 23.60 39.33 -5.63
C SER A 32 23.97 38.48 -6.84
N THR A 33 22.99 38.06 -7.63
CA THR A 33 23.22 37.60 -9.02
C THR A 33 22.11 38.11 -9.93
N SER A 34 22.53 38.87 -10.95
CA SER A 34 21.74 39.47 -12.01
C SER A 34 21.26 38.45 -13.06
N HIS A 35 20.02 38.65 -13.52
CA HIS A 35 19.39 38.31 -14.81
C HIS A 35 19.98 37.21 -15.73
N SER A 36 19.13 36.25 -16.13
CA SER A 36 18.46 36.27 -17.45
C SER A 36 17.64 34.99 -17.65
N SER A 37 16.33 35.09 -17.83
CA SER A 37 15.47 33.94 -18.16
C SER A 37 15.45 33.72 -19.68
N PRO A 38 15.77 32.53 -20.20
CA PRO A 38 15.54 32.24 -21.62
C PRO A 38 14.06 31.95 -21.86
N SER A 39 13.45 32.73 -22.76
CA SER A 39 12.15 32.46 -23.35
C SER A 39 12.25 31.24 -24.28
N LEU A 40 11.78 30.08 -23.83
CA LEU A 40 11.66 28.89 -24.67
C LEU A 40 10.32 28.93 -25.43
N SER A 41 10.37 29.24 -26.73
CA SER A 41 9.21 29.11 -27.62
C SER A 41 8.96 27.63 -27.94
N VAL A 42 7.84 27.09 -27.46
CA VAL A 42 7.39 25.73 -27.77
C VAL A 42 6.86 25.69 -29.20
N LYS A 43 7.56 24.97 -30.09
CA LYS A 43 7.06 24.67 -31.44
C LYS A 43 6.19 23.43 -31.37
N LEU A 44 4.92 23.57 -31.77
CA LEU A 44 3.95 22.48 -31.87
C LEU A 44 4.35 21.54 -33.02
N GLN A 45 4.87 20.36 -32.70
CA GLN A 45 5.23 19.34 -33.68
C GLN A 45 3.99 18.58 -34.13
N LYS A 46 3.70 18.65 -35.43
CA LYS A 46 2.58 17.98 -36.09
C LYS A 46 2.76 16.46 -36.05
N GLN A 47 1.72 15.79 -35.53
CA GLN A 47 1.18 14.47 -35.84
C GLN A 47 2.15 13.34 -36.23
N LEU A 48 2.26 12.34 -35.34
CA LEU A 48 2.79 11.01 -35.64
C LEU A 48 1.69 10.13 -36.27
N PRO A 49 2.02 9.21 -37.20
CA PRO A 49 1.05 8.30 -37.80
C PRO A 49 0.67 7.18 -36.82
N LEU A 50 -0.61 6.81 -36.85
CA LEU A 50 -1.21 5.72 -36.09
C LEU A 50 -0.59 4.38 -36.55
N ALA A 51 0.25 3.78 -35.71
CA ALA A 51 0.70 2.41 -35.90
C ALA A 51 -0.46 1.46 -35.64
N SER A 52 -0.83 0.66 -36.64
CA SER A 52 -1.79 -0.43 -36.51
C SER A 52 -1.23 -1.50 -35.58
N TYR A 53 -1.83 -1.67 -34.41
CA TYR A 53 -1.58 -2.81 -33.53
C TYR A 53 -2.12 -4.08 -34.21
N GLN A 54 -1.22 -4.96 -34.63
CA GLN A 54 -1.59 -6.34 -34.94
C GLN A 54 -1.84 -7.07 -33.62
N ALA A 55 -3.08 -7.53 -33.43
CA ALA A 55 -3.45 -8.33 -32.28
C ALA A 55 -2.71 -9.68 -32.32
N ALA A 56 -1.80 -9.88 -31.37
CA ALA A 56 -1.24 -11.20 -31.11
C ALA A 56 -2.35 -12.09 -30.52
N SER A 57 -2.64 -13.20 -31.19
CA SER A 57 -3.57 -14.22 -30.74
C SER A 57 -3.14 -14.82 -29.39
N PRO A 58 -4.06 -15.05 -28.44
CA PRO A 58 -3.73 -15.75 -27.20
C PRO A 58 -3.40 -17.22 -27.50
N SER A 59 -2.19 -17.63 -27.18
CA SER A 59 -1.82 -19.05 -27.13
C SER A 59 -2.71 -19.77 -26.10
N PRO A 60 -3.22 -20.98 -26.40
CA PRO A 60 -4.12 -21.67 -25.48
C PRO A 60 -3.40 -21.99 -24.18
N PHE A 61 -4.07 -21.65 -23.07
CA PHE A 61 -3.75 -22.09 -21.72
C PHE A 61 -3.47 -23.60 -21.72
N ARG A 62 -2.21 -23.99 -21.53
CA ARG A 62 -1.82 -25.39 -21.39
C ARG A 62 -2.23 -25.85 -19.98
N ARG A 63 -3.45 -26.37 -19.85
CA ARG A 63 -3.81 -27.21 -18.70
C ARG A 63 -3.00 -28.49 -18.81
N TYR A 64 -2.02 -28.68 -17.93
CA TYR A 64 -1.50 -30.00 -17.67
C TYR A 64 -2.46 -30.70 -16.71
N SER A 65 -3.29 -31.59 -17.24
CA SER A 65 -3.90 -32.65 -16.45
C SER A 65 -2.92 -33.83 -16.47
N THR A 66 -2.09 -33.96 -15.45
CA THR A 66 -1.30 -35.17 -15.26
C THR A 66 -2.13 -36.15 -14.44
N LEU A 67 -2.64 -37.19 -15.10
CA LEU A 67 -3.14 -38.37 -14.43
C LEU A 67 -1.94 -39.17 -13.93
N SER A 68 -1.75 -39.28 -12.62
CA SER A 68 -0.88 -40.28 -12.01
C SER A 68 -1.64 -41.05 -10.94
N ASN A 69 -1.77 -42.34 -11.19
CA ASN A 69 -2.41 -43.32 -10.33
C ASN A 69 -1.45 -43.76 -9.21
N THR A 70 -1.99 -43.99 -8.01
CA THR A 70 -1.44 -44.80 -6.90
C THR A 70 -0.07 -44.43 -6.31
N PHE A 71 -0.08 -43.73 -5.17
CA PHE A 71 0.32 -44.19 -3.83
C PHE A 71 0.14 -42.99 -2.89
N VAL A 72 -0.80 -43.06 -1.95
CA VAL A 72 -0.96 -42.02 -0.92
C VAL A 72 0.17 -42.23 0.08
N ASN A 73 1.31 -41.60 -0.17
CA ASN A 73 2.29 -41.36 0.88
C ASN A 73 1.77 -40.20 1.73
N GLU A 74 1.58 -40.46 3.02
CA GLU A 74 1.37 -39.44 4.05
C GLU A 74 2.64 -38.56 4.21
N THR A 75 2.90 -37.68 3.25
CA THR A 75 3.87 -36.58 3.33
C THR A 75 3.59 -35.68 2.13
N SER A 76 2.85 -34.59 2.26
CA SER A 76 3.46 -33.28 2.50
C SER A 76 2.35 -32.24 2.66
N GLU A 77 2.17 -31.69 3.87
CA GLU A 77 1.42 -30.43 4.10
C GLU A 77 2.14 -29.20 3.51
N LEU A 78 3.28 -29.39 2.84
CA LEU A 78 4.07 -28.33 2.25
C LEU A 78 3.73 -28.19 0.76
N ALA A 79 3.59 -26.95 0.33
CA ALA A 79 3.42 -26.60 -1.08
C ALA A 79 4.58 -27.13 -1.93
N ASP A 80 4.25 -27.61 -3.12
CA ASP A 80 5.21 -28.07 -4.13
C ASP A 80 5.89 -26.84 -4.78
N ILE A 81 7.03 -26.43 -4.21
CA ILE A 81 7.79 -25.24 -4.62
C ILE A 81 9.20 -25.66 -5.08
N GLU A 82 9.59 -25.26 -6.28
CA GLU A 82 10.96 -25.41 -6.77
C GLU A 82 11.85 -24.28 -6.19
N TRP A 83 12.60 -24.59 -5.13
CA TRP A 83 13.34 -23.59 -4.35
C TRP A 83 14.49 -22.90 -5.11
N ASP A 84 15.16 -23.60 -6.02
CA ASP A 84 16.33 -23.07 -6.74
C ASP A 84 15.95 -22.04 -7.83
N SER A 85 14.72 -22.10 -8.34
CA SER A 85 14.20 -21.15 -9.33
C SER A 85 13.39 -20.00 -8.72
N LEU A 86 13.20 -20.02 -7.38
CA LEU A 86 12.38 -19.05 -6.66
C LEU A 86 13.00 -17.65 -6.70
N GLY A 87 12.41 -16.78 -7.50
CA GLY A 87 12.79 -15.37 -7.62
C GLY A 87 11.97 -14.43 -6.72
N PHE A 88 12.10 -13.12 -6.97
CA PHE A 88 11.26 -12.08 -6.37
C PHE A 88 10.06 -11.79 -7.30
N ALA A 89 9.16 -12.76 -7.39
CA ALA A 89 7.91 -12.62 -8.12
C ALA A 89 6.73 -12.94 -7.21
N PHE A 90 5.56 -12.41 -7.55
CA PHE A 90 4.35 -12.73 -6.82
C PHE A 90 3.97 -14.20 -7.04
N LEU A 91 3.84 -14.93 -5.93
CA LEU A 91 3.26 -16.26 -5.87
C LEU A 91 2.13 -16.21 -4.84
N ALA A 92 0.93 -16.61 -5.24
CA ALA A 92 -0.22 -16.60 -4.35
C ALA A 92 -0.03 -17.64 -3.22
N THR A 93 -0.17 -17.19 -1.98
CA THR A 93 -0.26 -18.06 -0.80
C THR A 93 -1.72 -18.45 -0.55
N ASP A 94 -1.97 -19.44 0.31
CA ASP A 94 -3.33 -19.93 0.56
C ASP A 94 -4.21 -18.88 1.27
N TYR A 95 -3.61 -18.07 2.14
CA TYR A 95 -4.30 -17.15 3.02
C TYR A 95 -3.71 -15.74 2.99
N MET A 96 -4.54 -14.78 3.41
CA MET A 96 -4.20 -13.40 3.71
C MET A 96 -4.91 -12.97 5.00
N TYR A 97 -4.33 -12.03 5.74
CA TYR A 97 -4.93 -11.47 6.96
C TYR A 97 -5.59 -10.13 6.66
N VAL A 98 -6.82 -9.93 7.15
CA VAL A 98 -7.61 -8.71 6.90
C VAL A 98 -8.09 -8.12 8.22
N MET A 99 -7.96 -6.80 8.35
CA MET A 99 -8.43 -6.02 9.50
C MET A 99 -9.13 -4.77 8.97
N LYS A 100 -10.21 -4.32 9.64
CA LYS A 100 -11.00 -3.16 9.21
C LYS A 100 -10.97 -2.06 10.27
N CYS A 101 -11.05 -0.81 9.85
CA CYS A 101 -11.14 0.35 10.71
C CYS A 101 -12.27 1.24 10.20
N ALA A 102 -13.27 1.50 11.04
CA ALA A 102 -14.31 2.47 10.72
C ALA A 102 -13.82 3.90 11.02
N GLN A 103 -14.53 4.89 10.48
CA GLN A 103 -14.17 6.29 10.67
C GLN A 103 -14.27 6.69 12.15
N GLY A 104 -13.17 7.16 12.72
CA GLY A 104 -13.10 7.56 14.13
C GLY A 104 -12.99 6.42 15.13
N GLU A 105 -12.90 5.17 14.67
CA GLU A 105 -12.73 3.99 15.52
C GLU A 105 -11.30 3.45 15.45
N ASN A 106 -10.99 2.51 16.34
CA ASN A 106 -9.77 1.71 16.27
C ASN A 106 -9.96 0.55 15.29
N PHE A 107 -8.84 -0.05 14.87
CA PHE A 107 -8.89 -1.27 14.10
C PHE A 107 -9.59 -2.40 14.86
N SER A 108 -10.51 -3.09 14.19
CA SER A 108 -11.20 -4.28 14.70
C SER A 108 -10.24 -5.44 14.90
N LYS A 109 -10.70 -6.52 15.55
CA LYS A 109 -10.00 -7.80 15.44
C LYS A 109 -9.98 -8.23 13.98
N GLY A 110 -8.81 -8.61 13.47
CA GLY A 110 -8.68 -9.12 12.11
C GLY A 110 -8.89 -10.63 12.03
N GLU A 111 -8.93 -11.12 10.79
CA GLU A 111 -9.24 -12.51 10.46
C GLU A 111 -8.36 -13.02 9.32
N LEU A 112 -8.01 -14.31 9.38
CA LEU A 112 -7.33 -15.01 8.30
C LEU A 112 -8.38 -15.48 7.28
N GLN A 113 -8.21 -15.10 6.03
CA GLN A 113 -9.11 -15.42 4.92
C GLN A 113 -8.33 -16.05 3.78
N ARG A 114 -9.00 -16.82 2.92
CA ARG A 114 -8.36 -17.33 1.71
C ARG A 114 -7.88 -16.16 0.85
N PHE A 115 -6.70 -16.29 0.27
CA PHE A 115 -6.16 -15.28 -0.63
C PHE A 115 -7.15 -15.04 -1.79
N GLY A 116 -7.43 -13.76 -2.07
CA GLY A 116 -8.42 -13.37 -3.06
C GLY A 116 -8.45 -11.87 -3.31
N ASN A 117 -9.34 -11.45 -4.19
CA ASN A 117 -9.48 -10.03 -4.55
C ASN A 117 -10.03 -9.22 -3.38
N ILE A 118 -9.57 -7.97 -3.27
CA ILE A 118 -10.10 -6.99 -2.33
C ILE A 118 -11.10 -6.11 -3.08
N GLU A 119 -12.33 -6.05 -2.58
CA GLU A 119 -13.36 -5.16 -3.12
C GLU A 119 -13.18 -3.73 -2.59
N LEU A 120 -13.12 -2.76 -3.50
CA LEU A 120 -12.94 -1.35 -3.18
C LEU A 120 -13.95 -0.50 -3.95
N SER A 121 -14.42 0.59 -3.31
CA SER A 121 -15.17 1.62 -4.02
C SER A 121 -14.29 2.25 -5.12
N PRO A 122 -14.83 2.56 -6.31
CA PRO A 122 -14.11 3.35 -7.32
C PRO A 122 -13.62 4.71 -6.79
N SER A 123 -14.28 5.26 -5.76
CA SER A 123 -13.90 6.51 -5.09
C SER A 123 -12.91 6.34 -3.94
N ALA A 124 -12.35 5.14 -3.72
CA ALA A 124 -11.43 4.88 -2.60
C ALA A 124 -10.19 5.78 -2.65
N GLY A 125 -9.78 6.27 -1.48
CA GLY A 125 -8.64 7.20 -1.34
C GLY A 125 -7.31 6.60 -1.84
N VAL A 126 -7.12 5.29 -1.68
CA VAL A 126 -5.94 4.58 -2.21
C VAL A 126 -5.86 4.63 -3.74
N LEU A 127 -7.00 4.60 -4.45
CA LEU A 127 -7.06 4.61 -5.91
C LEU A 127 -6.93 6.00 -6.51
N ASN A 128 -7.48 7.02 -5.84
CA ASN A 128 -7.58 8.38 -6.40
C ASN A 128 -6.50 9.34 -5.89
N TYR A 129 -6.02 9.12 -4.66
CA TYR A 129 -5.12 10.06 -3.98
C TYR A 129 -3.89 9.37 -3.38
N GLY A 130 -3.69 8.08 -3.67
CA GLY A 130 -2.55 7.31 -3.15
C GLY A 130 -2.53 7.23 -1.62
N GLN A 131 -3.70 7.36 -0.96
CA GLN A 131 -3.79 7.28 0.49
C GLN A 131 -3.68 5.81 0.95
N GLY A 132 -2.44 5.33 1.00
CA GLY A 132 -2.08 3.97 1.39
C GLY A 132 -0.58 3.86 1.67
N LEU A 133 -0.19 2.82 2.41
CA LEU A 133 1.21 2.50 2.70
C LEU A 133 1.36 0.99 2.80
N PHE A 134 2.60 0.51 2.77
CA PHE A 134 2.92 -0.90 2.92
C PHE A 134 4.16 -1.08 3.81
N GLU A 135 4.33 -2.29 4.32
CA GLU A 135 5.52 -2.72 5.03
C GLU A 135 6.14 -3.94 4.36
N GLY A 136 7.43 -4.15 4.60
CA GLY A 136 8.19 -5.26 4.04
C GLY A 136 9.05 -5.94 5.10
N MET A 137 8.82 -7.23 5.31
CA MET A 137 9.65 -8.08 6.17
C MET A 137 9.68 -9.51 5.63
N LYS A 138 10.49 -10.36 6.26
CA LYS A 138 10.67 -11.76 5.86
C LYS A 138 10.54 -12.67 7.06
N ALA A 139 9.95 -13.84 6.82
CA ALA A 139 9.97 -14.96 7.74
C ALA A 139 11.04 -15.96 7.28
N TYR A 140 11.83 -16.49 8.21
CA TYR A 140 12.91 -17.43 7.92
C TYR A 140 12.67 -18.74 8.64
N ARG A 141 12.74 -19.86 7.92
CA ARG A 141 12.72 -21.20 8.52
C ARG A 141 14.13 -21.57 8.99
N LYS A 142 14.26 -21.92 10.26
CA LYS A 142 15.50 -22.47 10.84
C LYS A 142 15.63 -23.97 10.58
N GLN A 143 16.83 -24.50 10.82
CA GLN A 143 17.12 -25.94 10.74
C GLN A 143 16.30 -26.77 11.75
N ASP A 144 15.93 -26.19 12.88
CA ASP A 144 15.07 -26.80 13.92
C ASP A 144 13.57 -26.80 13.54
N GLY A 145 13.21 -26.29 12.36
CA GLY A 145 11.84 -26.16 11.89
C GLY A 145 11.11 -24.91 12.39
N ASN A 146 11.66 -24.18 13.37
CA ASN A 146 11.03 -22.97 13.90
C ASN A 146 11.11 -21.82 12.89
N ILE A 147 10.09 -20.96 12.90
CA ILE A 147 10.04 -19.74 12.08
C ILE A 147 10.58 -18.55 12.89
N LEU A 148 11.43 -17.75 12.26
CA LEU A 148 11.97 -16.50 12.80
C LEU A 148 11.42 -15.30 12.05
N LEU A 149 11.04 -14.29 12.82
CA LEU A 149 10.74 -12.94 12.34
C LEU A 149 11.83 -11.99 12.83
N PHE A 150 12.36 -11.15 11.96
CA PHE A 150 13.39 -10.19 12.33
C PHE A 150 12.77 -8.84 12.69
N ARG A 151 12.74 -8.51 13.99
CA ARG A 151 12.29 -7.22 14.56
C ARG A 151 10.93 -6.74 14.01
N PRO A 152 9.87 -7.56 14.04
CA PRO A 152 8.58 -7.18 13.48
C PRO A 152 7.96 -5.94 14.14
N GLU A 153 8.31 -5.66 15.40
CA GLU A 153 7.89 -4.48 16.13
C GLU A 153 8.39 -3.17 15.50
N GLU A 154 9.59 -3.17 14.90
CA GLU A 154 10.16 -1.98 14.24
C GLU A 154 9.44 -1.64 12.93
N ASN A 155 9.04 -2.68 12.20
CA ASN A 155 8.18 -2.51 11.03
C ASN A 155 6.81 -1.95 11.44
N ALA A 156 6.23 -2.43 12.55
CA ALA A 156 4.97 -1.90 13.07
C ALA A 156 5.07 -0.42 13.48
N LEU A 157 6.16 -0.04 14.14
CA LEU A 157 6.44 1.36 14.50
C LEU A 157 6.60 2.24 13.24
N ARG A 158 7.31 1.75 12.22
CA ARG A 158 7.45 2.47 10.95
C ARG A 158 6.12 2.61 10.21
N MET A 159 5.28 1.57 10.19
CA MET A 159 3.91 1.64 9.67
C MET A 159 3.10 2.73 10.36
N ARG A 160 3.16 2.81 11.69
CA ARG A 160 2.46 3.85 12.47
C ARG A 160 2.92 5.26 12.09
N LEU A 161 4.22 5.48 12.00
CA LEU A 161 4.78 6.77 11.57
C LEU A 161 4.33 7.15 10.15
N GLY A 162 4.30 6.17 9.23
CA GLY A 162 3.80 6.37 7.87
C GLY A 162 2.31 6.69 7.85
N ALA A 163 1.50 6.02 8.68
CA ALA A 163 0.06 6.25 8.77
C ALA A 163 -0.24 7.66 9.29
N GLU A 164 0.47 8.11 10.32
CA GLU A 164 0.38 9.48 10.83
C GLU A 164 0.71 10.49 9.71
N ARG A 165 1.79 10.26 8.95
CA ARG A 165 2.17 11.12 7.83
C ARG A 165 1.10 11.20 6.72
N MET A 166 0.36 10.10 6.51
CA MET A 166 -0.70 9.97 5.52
C MET A 166 -2.09 10.32 6.07
N CYS A 167 -2.18 10.81 7.31
CA CYS A 167 -3.43 11.10 8.00
C CYS A 167 -4.39 9.88 8.03
N MET A 168 -3.83 8.68 8.23
CA MET A 168 -4.57 7.41 8.34
C MET A 168 -4.50 6.86 9.77
N PRO A 169 -5.50 6.08 10.22
CA PRO A 169 -5.36 5.28 11.42
C PRO A 169 -4.28 4.21 11.22
N SER A 170 -3.64 3.77 12.32
CA SER A 170 -2.68 2.66 12.31
C SER A 170 -3.09 1.56 13.29
N PRO A 171 -2.83 0.28 13.01
CA PRO A 171 -2.92 -0.76 14.02
C PRO A 171 -1.91 -0.51 15.16
N SER A 172 -2.19 -1.06 16.33
CA SER A 172 -1.21 -1.14 17.43
C SER A 172 -0.01 -2.03 17.04
N VAL A 173 1.11 -1.94 17.78
CA VAL A 173 2.28 -2.79 17.49
C VAL A 173 1.90 -4.25 17.65
N GLU A 174 1.13 -4.53 18.69
CA GLU A 174 0.64 -5.84 19.09
C GLU A 174 -0.25 -6.42 17.98
N GLN A 175 -1.25 -5.66 17.52
CA GLN A 175 -2.12 -6.08 16.41
C GLN A 175 -1.34 -6.40 15.13
N PHE A 176 -0.33 -5.59 14.79
CA PHE A 176 0.50 -5.85 13.62
C PHE A 176 1.31 -7.14 13.78
N VAL A 177 1.97 -7.33 14.93
CA VAL A 177 2.79 -8.52 15.19
C VAL A 177 1.94 -9.79 15.26
N GLU A 178 0.74 -9.72 15.84
CA GLU A 178 -0.22 -10.82 15.87
C GLU A 178 -0.70 -11.19 14.46
N ALA A 179 -1.00 -10.20 13.62
CA ALA A 179 -1.38 -10.42 12.23
C ALA A 179 -0.29 -11.16 11.44
N VAL A 180 0.97 -10.73 11.58
CA VAL A 180 2.13 -11.37 10.93
C VAL A 180 2.35 -12.80 11.42
N LYS A 181 2.10 -13.09 12.71
CA LYS A 181 2.26 -14.43 13.28
C LYS A 181 1.12 -15.38 12.88
N ALA A 182 -0.05 -14.83 12.54
CA ALA A 182 -1.22 -15.61 12.14
C ALA A 182 -1.16 -16.06 10.67
N THR A 183 -0.38 -15.37 9.84
CA THR A 183 -0.11 -15.70 8.43
C THR A 183 1.13 -16.57 8.27
#